data_AF-A0A496YWU3-F1
#
_entry.id   AF-A0A496YWU3-F1
#
_cell.length_a   1.000
_cell.length_b   1.000
_cell.length_c   1.000
_cell.angle_alpha   90.00
_cell.angle_beta   90.00
_cell.angle_gamma   90.00
#
_symmetry.space_group_name_H-M   'P 1'
#
loop_
_entity.id
_entity.type
_entity.pdbx_description
1 polymer ?
#
loop_
_entity_poly.entity_id
_entity_poly.type
_entity_poly.pdbx_seq_one_letter_code
_entity_poly.pdbx_strand_id
1 'polypeptide(L)'
;PLDRELVSFARPSGRVLVVEENVRQGGLSSAILELFSDMDALDVHIERVGLPDKFVEHGPVTILRKKYGLDASGIAKAVRDFFR
;
A
#
# COMPACT_ATOMS: atom_id res chain seq x y z
N PRO A 1 8.50 2.53 -15.01
CA PRO A 1 7.20 3.23 -15.14
C PRO A 1 6.10 2.33 -14.56
N LEU A 2 5.05 2.88 -13.95
CA LEU A 2 3.90 2.09 -13.51
C LEU A 2 3.06 1.62 -14.71
N ASP A 3 2.42 0.46 -14.55
CA ASP A 3 1.45 -0.03 -15.53
C ASP A 3 0.13 0.73 -15.41
N ARG A 4 -0.29 1.36 -16.50
CA ARG A 4 -1.53 2.17 -16.53
C ARG A 4 -2.78 1.29 -16.49
N GLU A 5 -2.67 0.00 -16.80
CA GLU A 5 -3.79 -0.95 -16.69
C GLU A 5 -4.20 -1.18 -15.23
N LEU A 6 -3.37 -0.81 -14.25
CA LEU A 6 -3.72 -0.93 -12.82
C LEU A 6 -5.07 -0.27 -12.47
N VAL A 7 -5.41 0.84 -13.11
CA VAL A 7 -6.68 1.53 -12.88
C VAL A 7 -7.86 0.67 -13.32
N SER A 8 -7.76 -0.04 -14.46
CA SER A 8 -8.85 -0.88 -14.96
C SER A 8 -9.06 -2.10 -14.06
N PHE A 9 -8.00 -2.66 -13.49
CA PHE A 9 -8.10 -3.75 -12.51
C PHE A 9 -8.70 -3.31 -11.17
N ALA A 10 -8.48 -2.05 -10.78
CA ALA A 10 -8.93 -1.50 -9.51
C ALA A 10 -10.39 -1.04 -9.51
N ARG A 11 -10.91 -0.54 -10.63
CA ARG A 11 -12.29 -0.02 -10.72
C ARG A 11 -13.36 -1.05 -10.30
N PRO A 12 -13.31 -2.34 -10.70
CA PRO A 12 -14.32 -3.33 -10.30
C PRO A 12 -14.43 -3.54 -8.79
N SER A 13 -13.31 -3.47 -8.04
CA SER A 13 -13.32 -3.59 -6.58
C SER A 13 -13.59 -2.26 -5.88
N GLY A 14 -13.34 -1.13 -6.57
CA GLY A 14 -13.35 0.22 -6.00
C GLY A 14 -12.32 0.41 -4.88
N ARG A 15 -11.40 -0.55 -4.69
CA ARG A 15 -10.53 -0.64 -3.52
C ARG A 15 -9.18 -1.26 -3.88
N VAL A 16 -8.09 -0.64 -3.45
CA VAL A 16 -6.71 -1.12 -3.63
C VAL A 16 -5.97 -1.04 -2.30
N LEU A 17 -5.37 -2.14 -1.88
CA LEU A 17 -4.39 -2.15 -0.79
C LEU A 17 -2.99 -2.25 -1.40
N VAL A 18 -2.17 -1.21 -1.22
CA VAL A 18 -0.77 -1.22 -1.65
C VAL A 18 0.08 -1.67 -0.47
N VAL A 19 0.91 -2.69 -0.69
CA VAL A 19 1.87 -3.19 0.31
C VAL A 19 3.29 -2.97 -0.23
N GLU A 20 4.12 -2.26 0.52
CA GLU A 20 5.51 -2.00 0.16
C GLU A 20 6.45 -2.11 1.37
N GLU A 21 7.63 -2.71 1.18
CA GLU A 21 8.72 -2.68 2.17
C GLU A 21 9.60 -1.45 1.97
N ASN A 22 8.95 -0.27 1.92
CA ASN A 22 9.57 1.02 1.75
C ASN A 22 8.78 2.10 2.53
N VAL A 23 9.36 3.27 2.71
CA VAL A 23 8.65 4.43 3.30
C VAL A 23 7.49 4.82 2.38
N ARG A 24 6.30 4.97 2.96
CA ARG A 24 5.08 5.26 2.19
C ARG A 24 5.12 6.64 1.51
N GLN A 25 5.84 7.59 2.09
CA GLN A 25 6.09 8.92 1.54
C GLN A 25 7.09 8.82 0.39
N GLY A 26 6.66 9.15 -0.84
CA GLY A 26 7.51 9.08 -2.03
C GLY A 26 7.79 7.65 -2.54
N GLY A 27 7.20 6.63 -1.90
CA GLY A 27 7.30 5.23 -2.30
C GLY A 27 6.33 4.82 -3.42
N LEU A 28 6.17 3.51 -3.57
CA LEU A 28 5.27 2.90 -4.55
C LEU A 28 3.84 3.39 -4.38
N SER A 29 3.34 3.45 -3.15
CA SER A 29 1.97 3.87 -2.88
C SER A 29 1.74 5.34 -3.22
N SER A 30 2.76 6.20 -3.16
CA SER A 30 2.66 7.59 -3.62
C SER A 30 2.58 7.66 -5.14
N ALA A 31 3.41 6.90 -5.87
CA ALA A 31 3.35 6.82 -7.33
C ALA A 31 2.00 6.24 -7.83
N ILE A 32 1.41 5.28 -7.12
CA ILE A 32 0.08 4.76 -7.45
C ILE A 32 -1.00 5.82 -7.23
N LEU A 33 -0.93 6.60 -6.14
CA LEU A 33 -1.86 7.72 -5.92
C LEU A 33 -1.77 8.76 -7.05
N GLU A 34 -0.55 9.11 -7.48
CA GLU A 34 -0.31 10.01 -8.62
C GLU A 34 -0.92 9.45 -9.91
N LEU A 35 -0.66 8.18 -10.23
CA LEU A 35 -1.22 7.52 -11.42
C LEU A 35 -2.76 7.53 -11.42
N PHE A 36 -3.39 7.22 -10.28
CA PHE A 36 -4.85 7.18 -10.18
C PHE A 36 -5.45 8.59 -10.28
N SER A 37 -4.76 9.60 -9.76
CA SER A 37 -5.14 11.00 -9.94
C SER A 37 -5.05 11.42 -11.41
N ASP A 38 -3.94 11.12 -12.09
CA ASP A 38 -3.71 11.44 -13.50
C ASP A 38 -4.70 10.75 -14.45
N MET A 39 -5.32 9.66 -14.01
CA MET A 39 -6.30 8.87 -14.77
C MET A 39 -7.75 9.11 -14.34
N ASP A 40 -8.01 10.14 -13.54
CA ASP A 40 -9.35 10.50 -13.03
C ASP A 40 -10.07 9.30 -12.38
N ALA A 41 -9.33 8.56 -11.55
CA ALA A 41 -9.77 7.36 -10.85
C ALA A 41 -9.80 7.55 -9.32
N LEU A 42 -10.11 8.77 -8.88
CA LEU A 42 -10.18 9.15 -7.47
C LEU A 42 -11.40 8.52 -6.75
N ASP A 43 -12.30 7.87 -7.48
CA ASP A 43 -13.38 7.05 -6.95
C ASP A 43 -12.89 5.72 -6.34
N VAL A 44 -11.67 5.29 -6.67
CA VAL A 44 -11.05 4.10 -6.06
C VAL A 44 -10.44 4.46 -4.70
N HIS A 45 -10.86 3.77 -3.65
CA HIS A 45 -10.29 3.92 -2.34
C HIS A 45 -8.94 3.19 -2.24
N ILE A 46 -7.88 3.87 -1.79
CA ILE A 46 -6.52 3.31 -1.71
C ILE A 46 -6.02 3.34 -0.27
N GLU A 47 -5.65 2.18 0.26
CA GLU A 47 -5.02 2.01 1.58
C GLU A 47 -3.54 1.62 1.42
N ARG A 48 -2.68 2.05 2.34
CA ARG A 48 -1.21 1.97 2.19
C ARG A 48 -0.54 1.31 3.38
N VAL A 49 -0.04 0.10 3.18
CA VAL A 49 0.79 -0.63 4.14
C VAL A 49 2.26 -0.49 3.74
N GLY A 50 3.05 0.13 4.60
CA GLY A 50 4.46 0.33 4.37
C GLY A 50 5.15 0.94 5.59
N LEU A 51 6.43 1.24 5.44
CA LEU A 51 7.21 1.78 6.54
C LEU A 51 6.78 3.21 6.87
N PRO A 52 6.79 3.58 8.16
CA PRO A 52 6.61 4.98 8.56
C PRO A 52 7.82 5.83 8.15
N ASP A 53 7.61 7.14 8.03
CA ASP A 53 8.67 8.12 7.79
C ASP A 53 9.51 8.36 9.05
N LYS A 54 10.32 7.36 9.38
CA LYS A 54 11.29 7.38 10.49
C LYS A 54 12.32 6.30 10.28
N PHE A 55 13.45 6.43 10.98
CA PHE A 55 14.45 5.37 11.02
C PHE A 55 13.87 4.06 11.54
N VAL A 56 14.12 2.99 10.78
CA VAL A 56 13.85 1.62 11.20
C VAL A 56 15.07 1.09 11.93
N GLU A 57 14.84 0.56 13.13
CA GLU A 57 15.87 -0.04 13.99
C GLU A 57 16.53 -1.25 13.32
N HIS A 58 17.77 -1.56 13.71
CA HIS A 58 18.40 -2.82 13.34
C HIS A 58 17.76 -3.99 14.09
N GLY A 59 17.49 -5.08 13.38
CA GLY A 59 16.96 -6.30 13.96
C GLY A 59 16.61 -7.34 12.90
N PRO A 60 16.15 -8.54 13.31
CA PRO A 60 15.74 -9.56 12.36
C PRO A 60 14.58 -9.07 11.48
N VAL A 61 14.70 -9.24 10.17
CA VAL A 61 13.71 -8.77 9.18
C VAL A 61 12.30 -9.30 9.49
N THR A 62 12.17 -10.54 9.95
CA THR A 62 10.89 -11.15 10.33
C THR A 62 10.19 -10.40 11.47
N ILE A 63 10.95 -9.97 12.47
CA ILE A 63 10.44 -9.18 13.60
C ILE A 63 10.05 -7.78 13.13
N LEU A 64 10.87 -7.14 12.29
CA LEU A 64 10.59 -5.81 11.76
C LEU A 64 9.34 -5.82 10.87
N ARG A 65 9.22 -6.80 9.96
CA ARG A 65 8.02 -6.94 9.11
C ARG A 65 6.77 -7.12 9.95
N LYS A 66 6.81 -7.99 10.97
CA LYS A 66 5.68 -8.17 11.91
C LYS A 66 5.34 -6.86 12.64
N LYS A 67 6.35 -6.14 13.15
CA LYS A 67 6.19 -4.85 13.85
C LYS A 67 5.49 -3.81 12.99
N TYR A 68 5.75 -3.79 11.68
CA TYR A 68 5.17 -2.84 10.74
C TYR A 68 3.99 -3.40 9.92
N GLY A 69 3.48 -4.59 10.25
CA GLY A 69 2.33 -5.19 9.56
C GLY A 69 2.62 -5.68 8.14
N LEU A 70 3.88 -5.86 7.78
CA LEU A 70 4.37 -6.38 6.49
C LEU A 70 4.52 -7.90 6.48
N ASP A 71 4.01 -8.59 7.50
CA ASP A 71 3.84 -10.04 7.48
C ASP A 71 2.43 -10.43 7.01
N ALA A 72 2.22 -11.71 6.71
CA ALA A 72 0.94 -12.22 6.21
C ALA A 72 -0.24 -11.87 7.14
N SER A 73 0.00 -11.90 8.45
CA SER A 73 -1.05 -11.59 9.45
C SER A 73 -1.42 -10.11 9.47
N GLY A 74 -0.43 -9.24 9.34
CA GLY A 74 -0.57 -7.79 9.27
C GLY A 74 -1.30 -7.37 8.01
N ILE A 75 -0.92 -7.93 6.85
CA ILE A 75 -1.59 -7.67 5.57
C ILE A 75 -3.04 -8.14 5.63
N ALA A 76 -3.30 -9.36 6.12
CA ALA A 76 -4.67 -9.87 6.26
C ALA A 76 -5.52 -9.04 7.23
N LYS A 77 -4.91 -8.46 8.28
CA LYS A 77 -5.60 -7.52 9.17
C LYS A 77 -5.92 -6.21 8.44
N ALA A 78 -4.95 -5.63 7.73
CA ALA A 78 -5.14 -4.40 6.97
C ALA A 78 -6.27 -4.55 5.93
N VAL A 79 -6.31 -5.66 5.18
CA VAL A 79 -7.42 -5.98 4.28
C VAL A 79 -8.75 -6.01 5.05
N ARG A 80 -8.86 -6.78 6.14
CA ARG A 80 -10.12 -6.88 6.89
C ARG A 80 -10.61 -5.54 7.45
N ASP A 81 -9.71 -4.72 7.97
CA ASP A 81 -10.08 -3.40 8.49
C ASP A 81 -10.48 -2.45 7.36
N PHE A 82 -9.86 -2.59 6.18
CA PHE A 82 -10.21 -1.79 5.00
C PHE A 82 -11.63 -2.06 4.50
N PHE A 83 -12.15 -3.27 4.65
CA PHE A 83 -13.51 -3.65 4.22
C PHE A 83 -14.62 -3.33 5.24
N ARG A 84 -14.27 -2.83 6.44
CA ARG A 84 -15.26 -2.39 7.44
C ARG A 84 -15.76 -0.99 7.14
#